data_AF-A0A662YCQ9-F1
#
_entry.id   AF-A0A662YCQ9-F1
#
_cell.length_a   1.000
_cell.length_b   1.000
_cell.length_c   1.000
_cell.angle_alpha   90.00
_cell.angle_beta   90.00
_cell.angle_gamma   90.00
#
_symmetry.space_group_name_H-M   'P 1'
#
loop_
_entity.id
_entity.type
_entity.pdbx_description
1 polymer ?
#
loop_
_entity_poly.entity_id
_entity_poly.type
_entity_poly.pdbx_seq_one_letter_code
_entity_poly.pdbx_strand_id
1 'polypeptide(L)'
;MVRGVIRLERWMIRFHGSRGRVGRARAITVKPQQLPFVCAVGSTVYKVQGETLQAMVVMDWKSQQRVVNKPQQTYLLVSRVTSRHALVALTPFTDELAEWSKPPASALNEEERLCRLSDATLETFQLSQAADAAATAMEAGISARTAFASPGH
;
A
#
# COMPACT_ATOMS: atom_id res chain seq x y z
N MET A 1 30.48 -22.00 -19.13
CA MET A 1 30.51 -20.61 -18.64
C MET A 1 29.95 -19.71 -19.74
N VAL A 2 28.63 -19.49 -19.77
CA VAL A 2 27.98 -18.71 -20.82
C VAL A 2 27.73 -17.30 -20.27
N ARG A 3 28.55 -16.34 -20.70
CA ARG A 3 28.34 -14.91 -20.45
C ARG A 3 27.39 -14.37 -21.51
N GLY A 4 26.10 -14.28 -21.19
CA GLY A 4 25.13 -13.55 -21.99
C GLY A 4 25.25 -12.04 -21.73
N VAL A 5 25.94 -11.32 -22.62
CA VAL A 5 25.92 -9.86 -22.66
C VAL A 5 24.66 -9.46 -23.43
N ILE A 6 23.61 -9.02 -22.72
CA ILE A 6 22.47 -8.37 -23.36
C ILE A 6 22.85 -6.91 -23.62
N ARG A 7 23.17 -6.63 -24.88
CA ARG A 7 23.40 -5.28 -25.42
C ARG A 7 22.05 -4.62 -25.67
N LEU A 8 21.64 -3.71 -24.78
CA LEU A 8 20.48 -2.83 -25.00
C LEU A 8 20.87 -1.70 -25.95
N GLU A 9 20.69 -1.93 -27.25
CA GLU A 9 20.83 -0.92 -28.29
C GLU A 9 19.82 0.23 -28.07
N ARG A 10 20.36 1.43 -27.86
CA ARG A 10 19.80 2.73 -28.26
C ARG A 10 18.37 3.06 -27.80
N TRP A 11 18.24 3.48 -26.53
CA TRP A 11 17.09 4.26 -26.05
C TRP A 11 17.15 5.68 -26.64
N MET A 12 16.35 5.94 -27.68
CA MET A 12 16.21 7.29 -28.25
C MET A 12 15.16 8.08 -27.47
N ILE A 13 15.56 8.72 -26.35
CA ILE A 13 14.70 9.68 -25.66
C ILE A 13 14.75 11.00 -26.44
N ARG A 14 13.65 11.33 -27.14
CA ARG A 14 13.53 12.59 -27.90
C ARG A 14 12.94 13.67 -26.99
N PHE A 15 13.75 14.65 -26.60
CA PHE A 15 13.30 15.80 -25.83
C PHE A 15 12.81 16.90 -26.78
N HIS A 16 11.63 17.47 -26.53
CA HIS A 16 11.18 18.71 -27.15
C HIS A 16 10.97 19.74 -26.03
N GLY A 17 11.76 20.80 -26.02
CA GLY A 17 11.68 21.88 -25.04
C GLY A 17 11.54 23.23 -25.72
N SER A 18 10.43 23.93 -25.47
CA SER A 18 10.29 25.35 -25.83
C SER A 18 10.77 26.21 -24.65
N ARG A 19 11.78 27.06 -24.87
CA ARG A 19 12.24 28.04 -23.86
C ARG A 19 11.41 29.32 -23.96
N GLY A 20 10.56 29.58 -22.97
CA GLY A 20 10.03 30.92 -22.69
C GLY A 20 10.88 31.59 -21.60
N ARG A 21 11.35 32.82 -21.83
CA ARG A 21 11.82 33.71 -20.75
C ARG A 21 10.58 34.33 -20.08
N VAL A 22 10.67 34.60 -18.77
CA VAL A 22 9.66 35.21 -17.86
C VAL A 22 8.93 34.19 -16.96
N GLY A 23 8.92 34.49 -15.65
CA GLY A 23 8.52 33.63 -14.53
C GLY A 23 7.13 32.99 -14.61
N ARG A 24 7.04 31.85 -15.31
CA ARG A 24 5.85 31.00 -15.41
C ARG A 24 6.19 29.59 -14.91
N ALA A 25 5.19 28.91 -14.34
CA ALA A 25 5.32 27.58 -13.73
C ALA A 25 6.17 26.62 -14.58
N ARG A 26 7.11 25.92 -13.94
CA ARG A 26 8.00 24.93 -14.57
C ARG A 26 7.20 23.69 -14.98
N ALA A 27 6.41 23.80 -16.05
CA ALA A 27 5.76 22.68 -16.69
C ALA A 27 6.65 22.18 -17.83
N ILE A 28 7.37 21.09 -17.60
CA ILE A 28 8.01 20.32 -18.67
C ILE A 28 7.04 19.19 -19.00
N THR A 29 6.28 19.33 -20.07
CA THR A 29 5.42 18.25 -20.58
C THR A 29 6.28 17.29 -21.38
N VAL A 30 6.84 16.28 -20.73
CA VAL A 30 7.46 15.13 -21.40
C VAL A 30 6.37 14.08 -21.59
N LYS A 31 6.16 13.65 -22.83
CA LYS A 31 5.31 12.48 -23.14
C LYS A 31 6.22 11.29 -23.44
N PRO A 32 6.58 10.47 -22.43
CA PRO A 32 7.29 9.24 -22.70
C PRO A 32 6.38 8.31 -23.51
N GLN A 33 6.88 7.83 -24.65
CA GLN A 33 6.19 6.83 -25.46
C GLN A 33 7.00 5.53 -25.37
N GLN A 34 6.48 4.57 -24.61
CA GLN A 34 7.09 3.27 -24.39
C GLN A 34 5.99 2.21 -24.29
N LEU A 35 6.28 0.99 -24.74
CA LEU A 35 5.41 -0.15 -24.44
C LEU A 35 5.37 -0.39 -22.91
N PRO A 36 4.20 -0.71 -22.33
CA PRO A 36 4.04 -0.84 -20.88
C PRO A 36 4.55 -2.19 -20.35
N PHE A 37 5.75 -2.61 -20.79
CA PHE A 37 6.39 -3.85 -20.35
C PHE A 37 7.75 -3.56 -19.74
N VAL A 38 8.05 -4.27 -18.65
CA VAL A 38 9.35 -4.23 -17.96
C VAL A 38 9.84 -5.65 -17.72
N CYS A 39 11.16 -5.85 -17.74
CA CYS A 39 11.74 -7.13 -17.29
C CYS A 39 11.49 -7.28 -15.79
N ALA A 40 10.71 -8.28 -15.40
CA ALA A 40 10.31 -8.54 -14.02
C ALA A 40 11.15 -9.65 -13.33
N VAL A 41 12.26 -10.06 -13.94
CA VAL A 41 13.16 -11.10 -13.39
C VAL A 41 13.82 -10.63 -12.07
N GLY A 42 14.06 -9.32 -11.93
CA GLY A 42 14.58 -8.73 -10.72
C GLY A 42 14.08 -7.29 -10.55
N SER A 43 13.59 -6.98 -9.36
CA SER A 43 13.06 -5.66 -9.02
C SER A 43 13.60 -5.21 -7.68
N THR A 44 13.76 -3.89 -7.53
CA THR A 44 14.02 -3.29 -6.23
C THR A 44 12.73 -3.25 -5.42
N VAL A 45 12.84 -3.25 -4.09
CA VAL A 45 11.69 -3.19 -3.15
C VAL A 45 10.70 -2.10 -3.51
N TYR A 46 11.21 -0.93 -3.91
CA TYR A 46 10.38 0.23 -4.26
C TYR A 46 9.55 0.03 -5.52
N LYS A 47 9.98 -0.83 -6.45
CA LYS A 47 9.23 -1.12 -7.69
C LYS A 47 8.13 -2.14 -7.49
N VAL A 48 8.19 -2.93 -6.42
CA VAL A 48 7.18 -3.95 -6.08
C VAL A 48 6.24 -3.48 -4.97
N GLN A 49 6.38 -2.23 -4.51
CA GLN A 49 5.50 -1.69 -3.48
C GLN A 49 4.05 -1.62 -4.01
N GLY A 50 3.12 -2.21 -3.26
CA GLY A 50 1.71 -2.33 -3.65
C GLY A 50 1.36 -3.65 -4.34
N GLU A 51 2.37 -4.39 -4.83
CA GLU A 51 2.16 -5.67 -5.50
C GLU A 51 1.96 -6.82 -4.50
N THR A 52 1.21 -7.83 -4.93
CA THR A 52 1.12 -9.13 -4.24
C THR A 52 1.73 -10.19 -5.14
N LEU A 53 2.81 -10.81 -4.69
CA LEU A 53 3.59 -11.80 -5.44
C LEU A 53 3.26 -13.22 -4.96
N GLN A 54 3.17 -14.16 -5.90
CA GLN A 54 2.97 -15.57 -5.59
C GLN A 54 4.21 -16.22 -4.97
N ALA A 55 5.40 -15.78 -5.38
CA ALA A 55 6.68 -16.22 -4.85
C ALA A 55 7.73 -15.12 -5.03
N MET A 56 8.72 -15.08 -4.14
CA MET A 56 9.79 -14.10 -4.17
C MET A 56 11.09 -14.71 -3.67
N VAL A 57 12.18 -14.36 -4.36
CA VAL A 57 13.55 -14.61 -3.89
C VAL A 57 14.17 -13.29 -3.46
N VAL A 58 14.53 -13.18 -2.19
CA VAL A 58 15.27 -12.04 -1.64
C VAL A 58 16.75 -12.32 -1.83
N MET A 59 17.40 -11.57 -2.73
CA MET A 59 18.84 -11.68 -2.94
C MET A 59 19.60 -11.03 -1.78
N ASP A 60 19.33 -9.75 -1.55
CA ASP A 60 19.96 -8.94 -0.51
C ASP A 60 18.90 -8.13 0.23
N TRP A 61 18.96 -8.13 1.55
CA TRP A 61 18.06 -7.34 2.39
C TRP A 61 18.39 -5.85 2.42
N LYS A 62 19.67 -5.51 2.22
CA LYS A 62 20.19 -4.14 2.25
C LYS A 62 21.18 -3.95 1.12
N SER A 63 21.16 -2.77 0.50
CA SER A 63 22.21 -2.36 -0.41
C SER A 63 23.51 -2.08 0.36
N GLN A 64 24.65 -2.28 -0.30
CA GLN A 64 25.94 -1.77 0.19
C GLN A 64 25.95 -0.24 0.30
N GLN A 65 25.10 0.43 -0.50
CA GLN A 65 24.99 1.88 -0.48
C GLN A 65 24.02 2.32 0.63
N ARG A 66 24.53 2.90 1.72
CA ARG A 66 23.73 3.21 2.92
C ARG A 66 22.61 4.23 2.67
N VAL A 67 22.80 5.19 1.76
CA VAL A 67 21.83 6.28 1.52
C VAL A 67 20.48 5.80 0.97
N VAL A 68 20.46 4.64 0.28
CA VAL A 68 19.24 4.10 -0.31
C VAL A 68 18.49 3.16 0.62
N ASN A 69 19.13 2.74 1.72
CA ASN A 69 18.54 1.81 2.67
C ASN A 69 17.59 2.55 3.62
N LYS A 70 16.43 1.95 3.85
CA LYS A 70 15.43 2.45 4.79
C LYS A 70 15.00 1.28 5.68
N PRO A 71 14.93 1.45 7.01
CA PRO A 71 14.51 0.40 7.95
C PRO A 71 13.23 -0.34 7.52
N GLN A 72 12.28 0.39 6.91
CA GLN A 72 10.98 -0.14 6.49
C GLN A 72 11.04 -1.11 5.30
N GLN A 73 12.17 -1.19 4.58
CA GLN A 73 12.31 -2.02 3.37
C GLN A 73 12.07 -3.50 3.64
N THR A 74 12.53 -4.00 4.78
CA THR A 74 12.36 -5.40 5.17
C THR A 74 10.89 -5.77 5.26
N TYR A 75 10.09 -4.96 5.97
CA TYR A 75 8.65 -5.17 6.07
C TYR A 75 7.97 -5.06 4.71
N LEU A 76 8.35 -4.05 3.91
CA LEU A 76 7.81 -3.89 2.56
C LEU A 76 8.11 -5.09 1.67
N LEU A 77 9.26 -5.73 1.81
CA LEU A 77 9.61 -6.97 1.10
C LEU A 77 8.77 -8.16 1.57
N VAL A 78 8.78 -8.44 2.87
CA VAL A 78 8.12 -9.65 3.41
C VAL A 78 6.61 -9.60 3.21
N SER A 79 6.01 -8.40 3.26
CA SER A 79 4.58 -8.19 2.98
C SER A 79 4.17 -8.40 1.52
N ARG A 80 5.11 -8.62 0.58
CA ARG A 80 4.76 -8.89 -0.83
C ARG A 80 4.21 -10.30 -1.03
N VAL A 81 4.48 -11.23 -0.13
CA VAL A 81 4.00 -12.62 -0.23
C VAL A 81 2.99 -12.92 0.86
N THR A 82 2.06 -13.81 0.57
CA THR A 82 0.99 -14.20 1.51
C THR A 82 1.34 -15.45 2.33
N SER A 83 2.43 -16.14 1.98
CA SER A 83 2.87 -17.38 2.63
C SER A 83 4.37 -17.35 2.92
N ARG A 84 4.76 -17.86 4.10
CA ARG A 84 6.17 -18.06 4.46
C ARG A 84 6.92 -18.98 3.50
N HIS A 85 6.21 -19.94 2.86
CA HIS A 85 6.81 -20.89 1.93
C HIS A 85 7.06 -20.28 0.54
N ALA A 86 6.47 -19.11 0.28
CA ALA A 86 6.62 -18.37 -0.96
C ALA A 86 7.82 -17.39 -0.93
N LEU A 87 8.52 -17.27 0.20
CA LEU A 87 9.69 -16.42 0.34
C LEU A 87 10.93 -17.29 0.56
N VAL A 88 11.93 -17.09 -0.30
CA VAL A 88 13.26 -17.68 -0.14
C VAL A 88 14.25 -16.54 -0.05
N ALA A 89 15.12 -16.55 0.96
CA ALA A 89 16.18 -15.56 1.08
C ALA A 89 17.54 -16.23 0.81
N LEU A 90 18.31 -15.68 -0.13
CA LEU A 90 19.66 -16.17 -0.42
C LEU A 90 20.64 -15.75 0.67
N THR A 91 20.39 -14.60 1.30
CA THR A 91 21.08 -14.14 2.50
C THR A 91 20.16 -14.36 3.71
N PRO A 92 20.63 -15.00 4.80
CA PRO A 92 19.82 -15.20 5.99
C PRO A 92 19.34 -13.88 6.59
N PHE A 93 18.12 -13.88 7.11
CA PHE A 93 17.61 -12.77 7.90
C PHE A 93 18.18 -12.86 9.33
N THR A 94 18.97 -11.87 9.74
CA THR A 94 19.69 -11.87 11.03
C THR A 94 18.98 -11.02 12.09
N ASP A 95 19.29 -11.25 13.37
CA ASP A 95 18.74 -10.45 14.48
C ASP A 95 19.15 -8.98 14.39
N GLU A 96 20.39 -8.69 13.97
CA GLU A 96 20.85 -7.32 13.70
C GLU A 96 19.99 -6.63 12.64
N LEU A 97 19.62 -7.38 11.60
CA LEU A 97 18.76 -6.87 10.55
C LEU A 97 17.33 -6.67 11.04
N ALA A 98 16.82 -7.54 11.91
CA ALA A 98 15.53 -7.39 12.55
C ALA A 98 15.46 -6.11 13.41
N GLU A 99 16.47 -5.90 14.26
CA GLU A 99 16.58 -4.69 15.09
C GLU A 99 16.74 -3.43 14.22
N TRP A 100 17.57 -3.48 13.18
CA TRP A 100 17.71 -2.35 12.24
C TRP A 100 16.41 -2.03 11.50
N SER A 101 15.58 -3.04 11.22
CA SER A 101 14.33 -2.89 10.47
C SER A 101 13.17 -2.41 11.34
N LYS A 102 13.34 -2.39 12.66
CA LYS A 102 12.30 -2.04 13.61
C LYS A 102 11.85 -0.59 13.39
N PRO A 103 10.53 -0.33 13.29
CA PRO A 103 10.03 1.03 13.25
C PRO A 103 10.45 1.83 14.50
N PRO A 104 10.65 3.15 14.38
CA PRO A 104 10.93 3.99 15.55
C PRO A 104 9.74 3.97 16.52
N ALA A 105 10.01 4.15 17.81
CA ALA A 105 8.98 4.11 18.86
C ALA A 105 7.81 5.09 18.60
N SER A 106 8.08 6.26 18.01
CA SER A 106 7.04 7.22 17.62
C SER A 106 6.05 6.65 16.61
N ALA A 107 6.50 5.82 15.66
CA ALA A 107 5.62 5.18 14.70
C ALA A 107 4.78 4.08 15.36
N LEU A 108 5.34 3.34 16.32
CA LEU A 108 4.60 2.33 17.08
C LEU A 108 3.53 2.96 17.99
N ASN A 109 3.87 4.07 18.66
CA ASN A 109 2.92 4.80 19.49
C ASN A 109 1.79 5.41 18.65
N GLU A 110 2.10 5.88 17.45
CA GLU A 110 1.10 6.42 16.53
C GLU A 110 0.16 5.31 16.03
N GLU A 111 0.69 4.13 15.69
CA GLU A 111 -0.13 2.97 15.33
C GLU A 111 -1.11 2.62 16.46
N GLU A 112 -0.62 2.55 17.71
CA GLU A 112 -1.47 2.28 18.86
C GLU A 112 -2.57 3.35 19.05
N ARG A 113 -2.22 4.62 18.88
CA ARG A 113 -3.19 5.73 18.96
C ARG A 113 -4.25 5.61 17.86
N LEU A 114 -3.84 5.26 16.63
CA LEU A 114 -4.74 5.08 15.50
C LEU A 114 -5.66 3.87 15.68
N CYS A 115 -5.16 2.75 16.22
CA CYS A 115 -6.00 1.61 16.56
C CYS A 115 -7.10 2.00 17.56
N ARG A 116 -6.76 2.69 18.65
CA ARG A 116 -7.75 3.15 19.64
C ARG A 116 -8.81 4.08 19.03
N LEU A 117 -8.40 4.97 18.14
CA LEU A 117 -9.35 5.84 17.43
C LEU A 117 -10.24 5.07 16.46
N SER A 118 -9.69 4.07 15.77
CA SER A 118 -10.45 3.17 14.89
C SER A 118 -11.53 2.43 15.69
N ASP A 119 -11.16 1.83 16.82
CA ASP A 119 -12.09 1.08 17.67
C ASP A 119 -13.22 1.97 18.19
N ALA A 120 -12.89 3.15 18.73
CA ALA A 120 -13.88 4.12 19.19
C ALA A 120 -14.82 4.59 18.07
N THR A 121 -14.30 4.74 16.85
CA THR A 121 -15.10 5.12 15.68
C THR A 121 -16.04 4.00 15.27
N LEU A 122 -15.57 2.75 15.26
CA LEU A 122 -16.38 1.57 14.95
C LEU A 122 -17.48 1.36 15.98
N GLU A 123 -17.20 1.53 17.27
CA GLU A 123 -18.20 1.45 18.35
C GLU A 123 -19.29 2.51 18.17
N THR A 124 -18.91 3.76 17.91
CA THR A 124 -19.86 4.85 17.67
C THR A 124 -20.75 4.54 16.46
N PHE A 125 -20.17 4.05 15.37
CA PHE A 125 -20.92 3.68 14.16
C PHE A 125 -21.89 2.52 14.40
N GLN A 126 -21.51 1.53 15.21
CA GLN A 126 -22.38 0.41 15.59
C GLN A 126 -23.55 0.89 16.46
N LEU A 127 -23.30 1.80 17.42
CA LEU A 127 -24.33 2.39 18.26
C LEU A 127 -25.33 3.23 17.43
N SER A 128 -24.84 4.02 16.48
CA SER A 128 -25.71 4.78 15.56
C SER A 128 -26.59 3.85 14.72
N GLN A 129 -26.01 2.80 14.12
CA GLN A 129 -26.81 1.82 13.36
C GLN A 129 -27.85 1.10 14.23
N ALA A 130 -27.52 0.76 15.47
CA ALA A 130 -28.46 0.14 16.39
C ALA A 130 -29.61 1.09 16.77
N ALA A 131 -29.31 2.38 16.97
CA ALA A 131 -30.32 3.41 17.24
C ALA A 131 -31.25 3.64 16.04
N ASP A 132 -30.71 3.71 14.83
CA ASP A 132 -31.50 3.87 13.60
C ASP A 132 -32.38 2.64 13.33
N ALA A 133 -31.86 1.43 13.54
CA ALA A 133 -32.63 0.20 13.44
C ALA A 133 -33.77 0.14 14.48
N ALA A 134 -33.50 0.57 15.72
CA ALA A 134 -34.51 0.64 16.78
C ALA A 134 -35.60 1.68 16.48
N ALA A 135 -35.22 2.86 15.95
CA ALA A 135 -36.17 3.90 15.53
C ALA A 135 -37.08 3.41 14.39
N THR A 136 -36.49 2.74 13.39
CA THR A 136 -37.23 2.17 12.25
C THR A 136 -38.20 1.07 12.70
N ALA A 137 -37.78 0.21 13.63
CA ALA A 137 -38.65 -0.83 14.21
C ALA A 137 -39.79 -0.24 15.06
N MET A 138 -39.53 0.83 15.80
CA MET A 138 -40.52 1.53 16.60
C MET A 138 -41.57 2.22 15.72
N GLU A 139 -41.15 2.86 14.62
CA GLU A 139 -42.05 3.49 13.65
C GLU A 139 -42.93 2.45 12.92
N ALA A 140 -42.35 1.31 12.52
CA ALA A 140 -43.10 0.20 11.94
C ALA A 140 -44.11 -0.41 12.95
N GLY A 141 -43.73 -0.54 14.22
CA GLY A 141 -44.60 -1.06 15.29
C GLY A 141 -45.76 -0.11 15.64
N ILE A 142 -45.56 1.20 15.58
CA ILE A 142 -46.62 2.21 15.78
C ILE A 142 -47.60 2.18 14.59
N SER A 143 -47.10 2.09 13.35
CA SER A 143 -47.92 2.02 12.14
C SER A 143 -48.78 0.75 12.07
N ALA A 144 -48.27 -0.39 12.53
CA ALA A 144 -49.05 -1.64 12.64
C ALA A 144 -50.17 -1.54 13.71
N ARG A 145 -49.95 -0.80 14.80
CA ARG A 145 -50.93 -0.59 15.87
C ARG A 145 -52.05 0.38 15.48
N THR A 146 -51.76 1.40 14.69
CA THR A 146 -52.79 2.34 14.19
C THR A 146 -53.66 1.73 13.09
N ALA A 147 -53.12 0.82 12.27
CA ALA A 147 -53.89 0.09 11.26
C ALA A 147 -54.97 -0.84 11.84
N PHE A 148 -54.79 -1.35 13.07
CA PHE A 148 -55.74 -2.25 13.74
C PHE A 148 -56.83 -1.53 14.56
N ALA A 149 -56.76 -0.20 14.68
CA ALA A 149 -57.63 0.61 15.54
C ALA A 149 -58.74 1.36 14.78
N SER A 150 -59.15 0.90 13.59
CA SER A 150 -60.36 1.43 12.92
C SER A 150 -61.62 0.79 13.52
N PRO A 151 -62.53 1.56 14.15
CA PRO A 151 -63.81 1.04 14.58
C PRO A 151 -64.71 0.83 13.36
N GLY A 152 -65.20 -0.39 13.17
CA GLY A 152 -66.28 -0.67 12.24
C GLY A 152 -67.53 0.11 12.65
N HIS A 153 -68.05 0.89 11.71
CA HIS A 153 -69.37 1.51 11.77
C HIS A 153 -70.49 0.47 11.87
#